data_AF-A0A7V4WF38-F1
#
_entry.id   AF-A0A7V4WF38-F1
#
_cell.length_a   1.000
_cell.length_b   1.000
_cell.length_c   1.000
_cell.angle_alpha   90.00
_cell.angle_beta   90.00
_cell.angle_gamma   90.00
#
_symmetry.space_group_name_H-M   'P 1'
#
loop_
_entity.id
_entity.type
_entity.pdbx_description
1 polymer ?
#
loop_
_entity_poly.entity_id
_entity_poly.type
_entity_poly.pdbx_seq_one_letter_code
_entity_poly.pdbx_strand_id
1 'polypeptide(L)'
;MTLEKLNIFFNQTLVGILNLDDKGLWSFSYSGNWLEFSDAFPLSISLPLQKDVFPDHKAKSFFANLLPESAVRSLIARRLGVSEKNDFVLLKLLGGECAGAITLFPESILPEACDRYRYRPLSEEQLIDLIKNIPKSPLLAGEKDIRMSLAGAQEKLALFYKNSIFHIPLNGAPSNCILKPGIANFNYSVENEYFCMMLAGSLNISVPPVKIIGEKNKTALFVQRYDRFFDKDAIVRLHQEDFCQAMGLPHDLKYQADGGPGLKECFALVRNYSANPIKDM
;
A
#
# COMPACT_ATOMS: atom_id res chain seq x y z
N MET A 1 -27.91 2.65 16.02
CA MET A 1 -27.37 2.96 14.68
C MET A 1 -25.87 3.06 14.84
N THR A 2 -25.12 2.08 14.35
CA THR A 2 -23.67 2.03 14.56
C THR A 2 -23.01 2.48 13.27
N LEU A 3 -22.62 3.75 13.22
CA LEU A 3 -21.72 4.25 12.17
C LEU A 3 -20.35 3.64 12.44
N GLU A 4 -19.87 2.80 11.54
CA GLU A 4 -18.48 2.35 11.63
C GLU A 4 -17.55 3.40 11.06
N LYS A 5 -16.41 3.60 11.71
CA LYS A 5 -15.43 4.62 11.33
C LYS A 5 -14.03 4.05 11.28
N LEU A 6 -13.27 4.52 10.31
CA LEU A 6 -11.83 4.42 10.25
C LEU A 6 -11.23 5.81 10.28
N ASN A 7 -10.27 6.02 11.18
CA ASN A 7 -9.46 7.22 11.26
C ASN A 7 -8.26 7.06 10.33
N ILE A 8 -8.02 8.07 9.51
CA ILE A 8 -6.90 8.13 8.57
C ILE A 8 -5.83 9.02 9.20
N PHE A 9 -4.62 8.50 9.32
CA PHE A 9 -3.50 9.22 9.91
C PHE A 9 -2.34 9.37 8.92
N PHE A 10 -1.70 10.54 8.96
CA PHE A 10 -0.35 10.73 8.46
C PHE A 10 0.55 10.87 9.69
N ASN A 11 1.46 9.91 9.89
CA ASN A 11 2.17 9.72 11.15
C ASN A 11 1.19 9.62 12.33
N GLN A 12 1.17 10.60 13.23
CA GLN A 12 0.24 10.67 14.37
C GLN A 12 -0.87 11.72 14.18
N THR A 13 -0.86 12.45 13.07
CA THR A 13 -1.83 13.51 12.80
C THR A 13 -3.06 12.92 12.11
N LEU A 14 -4.24 13.16 12.68
CA LEU A 14 -5.51 12.75 12.08
C LEU A 14 -5.78 13.56 10.81
N VAL A 15 -5.70 12.92 9.66
CA VAL A 15 -5.98 13.51 8.35
C VAL A 15 -7.47 13.62 8.12
N GLY A 16 -8.23 12.59 8.50
CA GLY A 16 -9.66 12.55 8.25
C GLY A 16 -10.31 11.26 8.73
N ILE A 17 -11.60 11.12 8.42
CA ILE A 17 -12.43 10.00 8.86
C ILE A 17 -13.15 9.42 7.65
N LEU A 18 -13.03 8.11 7.46
CA LEU A 18 -13.82 7.33 6.54
C LEU A 18 -14.95 6.65 7.32
N ASN A 19 -16.19 6.98 6.97
CA ASN A 19 -17.39 6.47 7.61
C ASN A 19 -18.08 5.44 6.71
N LEU A 20 -18.69 4.43 7.33
CA LEU A 20 -19.65 3.52 6.72
C LEU A 20 -21.00 3.71 7.41
N ASP A 21 -22.00 4.12 6.65
CA ASP A 21 -23.36 4.28 7.15
C ASP A 21 -24.12 2.94 7.23
N ASP A 22 -25.34 2.99 7.76
CA ASP A 22 -26.22 1.82 7.91
C ASP A 22 -26.73 1.25 6.57
N LYS A 23 -26.58 2.00 5.48
CA LYS A 23 -26.90 1.59 4.10
C LYS A 23 -25.68 1.02 3.37
N GLY A 24 -24.51 0.98 4.02
CA GLY A 24 -23.27 0.50 3.43
C GLY A 24 -22.59 1.52 2.48
N LEU A 25 -22.99 2.80 2.55
CA LEU A 25 -22.39 3.88 1.79
C LEU A 25 -21.22 4.50 2.56
N TRP A 26 -20.18 4.79 1.82
CA TRP A 26 -18.95 5.37 2.31
C TRP A 26 -19.05 6.88 2.26
N SER A 27 -18.40 7.53 3.21
CA SER A 27 -18.14 8.95 3.12
C SER A 27 -16.82 9.29 3.77
N PHE A 28 -16.04 10.16 3.13
CA PHE A 28 -14.77 10.62 3.67
C PHE A 28 -14.81 12.11 3.95
N SER A 29 -14.33 12.52 5.11
CA SER A 29 -14.15 13.92 5.47
C SER A 29 -12.75 14.16 6.01
N TYR A 30 -12.14 15.26 5.59
CA TYR A 30 -10.91 15.75 6.22
C TYR A 30 -11.21 16.23 7.64
N SER A 31 -10.24 16.08 8.54
CA SER A 31 -10.32 16.69 9.86
C SER A 31 -10.11 18.20 9.73
N GLY A 32 -10.78 19.00 10.56
CA GLY A 32 -10.57 20.46 10.58
C GLY A 32 -9.10 20.81 10.85
N ASN A 33 -8.48 20.12 11.80
CA ASN A 33 -7.06 20.31 12.14
C ASN A 33 -6.14 20.02 10.95
N TRP A 34 -6.45 19.03 10.11
CA TRP A 34 -5.65 18.77 8.90
C TRP A 34 -5.83 19.88 7.87
N LEU A 35 -7.04 20.39 7.67
CA LEU A 35 -7.28 21.49 6.72
C LEU A 35 -6.58 22.80 7.13
N GLU A 36 -6.29 22.97 8.42
CA GLU A 36 -5.57 24.12 8.97
C GLU A 36 -4.06 23.85 9.14
N PHE A 37 -3.61 22.61 8.94
CA PHE A 37 -2.22 22.24 9.12
C PHE A 37 -1.35 22.80 7.98
N SER A 38 -0.23 23.44 8.31
CA SER A 38 0.62 24.15 7.34
C SER A 38 1.17 23.23 6.25
N ASP A 39 1.50 22.00 6.63
CA ASP A 39 2.07 20.98 5.74
C ASP A 39 1.01 19.97 5.28
N ALA A 40 -0.27 20.36 5.33
CA ALA A 40 -1.36 19.53 4.85
C ALA A 40 -1.23 19.29 3.34
N PHE A 41 -1.52 18.06 2.95
CA PHE A 41 -1.60 17.65 1.56
C PHE A 41 -2.91 16.89 1.30
N PRO A 42 -3.45 16.94 0.08
CA PRO A 42 -4.60 16.11 -0.27
C PRO A 42 -4.20 14.63 -0.29
N LEU A 43 -5.06 13.75 0.24
CA LEU A 43 -4.88 12.30 0.16
C LEU A 43 -4.76 11.81 -1.28
N SER A 44 -5.43 12.49 -2.21
CA SER A 44 -5.42 12.16 -3.63
C SER A 44 -5.75 13.40 -4.45
N ILE A 45 -5.27 13.47 -5.68
CA ILE A 45 -5.77 14.42 -6.69
C ILE A 45 -7.31 14.32 -6.81
N SER A 46 -7.90 13.13 -6.67
CA SER A 46 -9.36 12.92 -6.71
C SER A 46 -10.09 13.30 -5.41
N LEU A 47 -9.34 13.49 -4.32
CA LEU A 47 -9.79 13.91 -2.99
C LEU A 47 -9.06 15.20 -2.54
N PRO A 48 -9.25 16.34 -3.23
CA PRO A 48 -8.58 17.59 -2.87
C PRO A 48 -8.92 18.06 -1.45
N LEU A 49 -8.09 18.89 -0.84
CA LEU A 49 -8.38 19.48 0.47
C LEU A 49 -9.65 20.36 0.38
N GLN A 50 -10.70 19.95 1.09
CA GLN A 50 -11.97 20.68 1.16
C GLN A 50 -12.70 20.35 2.47
N LYS A 51 -13.62 21.24 2.88
CA LYS A 51 -14.46 21.03 4.07
C LYS A 51 -15.63 20.06 3.80
N ASP A 52 -16.15 20.07 2.58
CA ASP A 52 -17.30 19.25 2.22
C ASP A 52 -16.94 17.76 2.15
N VAL A 53 -17.91 16.92 2.53
CA VAL A 53 -17.76 15.46 2.57
C VAL A 53 -17.65 14.87 1.16
N PHE A 54 -16.72 13.94 0.97
CA PHE A 54 -16.62 13.13 -0.24
C PHE A 54 -17.61 11.97 -0.20
N PRO A 55 -18.44 11.82 -1.25
CA PRO A 55 -19.43 10.76 -1.33
C PRO A 55 -18.81 9.39 -1.66
N ASP A 56 -19.64 8.34 -1.54
CA ASP A 56 -19.28 6.93 -1.69
C ASP A 56 -18.34 6.62 -2.85
N HIS A 57 -18.71 7.02 -4.08
CA HIS A 57 -17.94 6.70 -5.28
C HIS A 57 -16.51 7.27 -5.24
N LYS A 58 -16.31 8.50 -4.71
CA LYS A 58 -14.98 9.11 -4.58
C LYS A 58 -14.17 8.44 -3.47
N ALA A 59 -14.79 8.23 -2.31
CA ALA A 59 -14.13 7.59 -1.18
C ALA A 59 -13.67 6.17 -1.55
N LYS A 60 -14.56 5.34 -2.12
CA LYS A 60 -14.21 3.98 -2.56
C LYS A 60 -13.10 3.96 -3.59
N SER A 61 -13.14 4.85 -4.58
CA SER A 61 -12.12 4.89 -5.64
C SER A 61 -10.72 5.16 -5.11
N PHE A 62 -10.56 5.89 -4.01
CA PHE A 62 -9.24 6.03 -3.39
C PHE A 62 -8.90 4.86 -2.47
N PHE A 63 -9.76 4.59 -1.49
CA PHE A 63 -9.44 3.69 -0.38
C PHE A 63 -9.47 2.21 -0.77
N ALA A 64 -10.35 1.78 -1.68
CA ALA A 64 -10.38 0.39 -2.12
C ALA A 64 -9.15 0.02 -2.96
N ASN A 65 -8.53 0.99 -3.65
CA ASN A 65 -7.26 0.79 -4.37
C ASN A 65 -6.05 0.56 -3.45
N LEU A 66 -6.18 0.78 -2.14
CA LEU A 66 -5.13 0.41 -1.18
C LEU A 66 -5.10 -1.09 -0.87
N LEU A 67 -6.15 -1.82 -1.23
CA LEU A 67 -6.32 -3.23 -0.92
C LEU A 67 -5.72 -4.13 -2.00
N PRO A 68 -5.34 -5.38 -1.64
CA PRO A 68 -5.00 -6.40 -2.62
C PRO A 68 -6.16 -6.71 -3.58
N GLU A 69 -5.81 -7.24 -4.75
CA GLU A 69 -6.76 -7.54 -5.83
C GLU A 69 -6.83 -9.04 -6.15
N SER A 70 -7.84 -9.43 -6.94
CA SER A 70 -7.97 -10.76 -7.56
C SER A 70 -7.79 -11.93 -6.57
N ALA A 71 -7.07 -12.99 -6.95
CA ALA A 71 -6.90 -14.18 -6.12
C ALA A 71 -6.23 -13.91 -4.76
N VAL A 72 -5.34 -12.90 -4.69
CA VAL A 72 -4.68 -12.49 -3.44
C VAL A 72 -5.71 -11.98 -2.45
N ARG A 73 -6.64 -11.14 -2.92
CA ARG A 73 -7.75 -10.63 -2.13
C ARG A 73 -8.64 -11.75 -1.58
N SER A 74 -9.04 -12.70 -2.43
CA SER A 74 -9.86 -13.84 -2.03
C SER A 74 -9.17 -14.68 -0.95
N LEU A 75 -7.86 -14.92 -1.09
CA LEU A 75 -7.06 -15.67 -0.13
C LEU A 75 -6.97 -14.96 1.23
N ILE A 76 -6.74 -13.64 1.21
CA ILE A 76 -6.66 -12.80 2.41
C ILE A 76 -8.01 -12.75 3.13
N ALA A 77 -9.10 -12.49 2.40
CA ALA A 77 -10.44 -12.45 2.95
C ALA A 77 -10.81 -13.78 3.65
N ARG A 78 -10.50 -14.91 3.00
CA ARG A 78 -10.69 -16.24 3.59
C ARG A 78 -9.90 -16.44 4.89
N ARG A 79 -8.65 -15.98 4.95
CA ARG A 79 -7.81 -16.08 6.16
C ARG A 79 -8.34 -15.21 7.31
N LEU A 80 -8.88 -14.05 6.97
CA LEU A 80 -9.47 -13.12 7.94
C LEU A 80 -10.89 -13.52 8.36
N GLY A 81 -11.52 -14.50 7.69
CA GLY A 81 -12.90 -14.90 7.95
C GLY A 81 -13.94 -13.85 7.55
N VAL A 82 -13.64 -13.03 6.55
CA VAL A 82 -14.50 -11.94 6.09
C VAL A 82 -14.85 -12.09 4.61
N SER A 83 -15.90 -11.42 4.17
CA SER A 83 -16.25 -11.37 2.74
C SER A 83 -15.18 -10.60 1.98
N GLU A 84 -14.73 -11.16 0.86
CA GLU A 84 -13.85 -10.44 -0.06
C GLU A 84 -14.50 -9.20 -0.67
N LYS A 85 -15.82 -9.04 -0.59
CA LYS A 85 -16.52 -7.84 -1.10
C LYS A 85 -16.63 -6.72 -0.05
N ASN A 86 -16.21 -6.98 1.18
CA ASN A 86 -16.29 -6.00 2.26
C ASN A 86 -14.98 -5.21 2.39
N ASP A 87 -14.76 -4.28 1.45
CA ASP A 87 -13.59 -3.40 1.43
C ASP A 87 -13.35 -2.69 2.76
N PHE A 88 -14.42 -2.27 3.44
CA PHE A 88 -14.31 -1.47 4.66
C PHE A 88 -13.71 -2.30 5.79
N VAL A 89 -14.17 -3.54 5.94
CA VAL A 89 -13.63 -4.48 6.93
C VAL A 89 -12.22 -4.91 6.56
N LEU A 90 -11.91 -5.10 5.27
CA LEU A 90 -10.53 -5.38 4.84
C LEU A 90 -9.59 -4.23 5.20
N LEU A 91 -9.97 -2.97 4.95
CA LEU A 91 -9.19 -1.80 5.37
C LEU A 91 -9.06 -1.71 6.90
N LYS A 92 -10.16 -2.00 7.62
CA LYS A 92 -10.17 -2.05 9.08
C LYS A 92 -9.17 -3.04 9.63
N LEU A 93 -8.90 -4.15 8.93
CA LEU A 93 -7.98 -5.20 9.36
C LEU A 93 -6.54 -4.98 8.84
N LEU A 94 -6.38 -4.44 7.64
CA LEU A 94 -5.10 -4.40 6.92
C LEU A 94 -4.47 -3.01 6.84
N GLY A 95 -5.22 -1.93 7.03
CA GLY A 95 -4.80 -0.57 6.69
C GLY A 95 -3.72 0.06 7.58
N GLY A 96 -3.10 -0.69 8.49
CA GLY A 96 -2.07 -0.15 9.39
C GLY A 96 -0.74 0.17 8.69
N GLU A 97 -0.45 -0.49 7.56
CA GLU A 97 0.72 -0.23 6.73
C GLU A 97 0.36 -0.41 5.25
N CYS A 98 0.20 0.72 4.56
CA CYS A 98 -0.29 0.81 3.18
C CYS A 98 0.80 1.26 2.19
N ALA A 99 0.47 1.25 0.90
CA ALA A 99 1.12 2.11 -0.08
C ALA A 99 0.98 3.59 0.32
N GLY A 100 2.03 4.38 0.13
CA GLY A 100 2.04 5.80 0.52
C GLY A 100 2.18 6.00 2.01
N ALA A 101 1.76 7.16 2.51
CA ALA A 101 2.06 7.58 3.87
C ALA A 101 0.93 7.43 4.89
N ILE A 102 -0.26 7.10 4.40
CA ILE A 102 -1.44 7.07 5.25
C ILE A 102 -1.59 5.72 5.93
N THR A 103 -2.16 5.74 7.12
CA THR A 103 -2.54 4.55 7.88
C THR A 103 -3.99 4.67 8.31
N LEU A 104 -4.69 3.54 8.36
CA LEU A 104 -6.11 3.44 8.69
C LEU A 104 -6.28 2.58 9.94
N PHE A 105 -6.91 3.17 10.94
CA PHE A 105 -7.17 2.51 12.22
C PHE A 105 -8.64 2.65 12.63
N PRO A 106 -9.21 1.67 13.34
CA PRO A 106 -10.48 1.87 14.04
C PRO A 106 -10.44 3.10 14.95
N GLU A 107 -11.60 3.73 15.17
CA GLU A 107 -11.72 4.95 16.00
C GLU A 107 -11.08 4.83 17.39
N SER A 108 -11.05 3.62 17.96
CA SER A 108 -10.49 3.33 19.28
C SER A 108 -8.97 3.11 19.31
N ILE A 109 -8.28 3.13 18.17
CA ILE A 109 -6.86 2.82 18.06
C ILE A 109 -6.12 4.02 17.47
N LEU A 110 -5.04 4.42 18.14
CA LEU A 110 -4.12 5.44 17.65
C LEU A 110 -2.87 4.78 17.05
N PRO A 111 -2.26 5.37 16.01
CA PRO A 111 -1.00 4.88 15.48
C PRO A 111 0.12 5.00 16.53
N GLU A 112 1.04 4.04 16.53
CA GLU A 112 2.26 4.13 17.35
C GLU A 112 3.16 5.28 16.85
N ALA A 113 3.82 5.96 17.78
CA ALA A 113 4.86 6.95 17.48
C ALA A 113 6.12 6.25 16.92
N CYS A 114 6.95 6.98 16.17
CA CYS A 114 8.09 6.40 15.46
C CYS A 114 9.14 5.77 16.38
N ASP A 115 9.31 6.30 17.58
CA ASP A 115 10.19 5.78 18.63
C ASP A 115 9.66 4.50 19.30
N ARG A 116 8.39 4.15 19.05
CA ARG A 116 7.70 2.98 19.63
C ARG A 116 7.42 1.87 18.64
N TYR A 117 7.78 2.04 17.37
CA TYR A 117 7.57 1.01 16.36
C TYR A 117 8.23 -0.31 16.74
N ARG A 118 7.44 -1.38 16.62
CA ARG A 118 7.88 -2.74 16.93
C ARG A 118 8.12 -3.55 15.66
N TYR A 119 9.22 -4.28 15.69
CA TYR A 119 9.69 -5.11 14.60
C TYR A 119 10.08 -6.48 15.15
N ARG A 120 9.54 -7.54 14.56
CA ARG A 120 9.90 -8.93 14.90
C ARG A 120 11.03 -9.39 13.97
N PRO A 121 12.26 -9.60 14.48
CA PRO A 121 13.38 -10.03 13.64
C PRO A 121 13.15 -11.44 13.08
N LEU A 122 13.73 -11.70 11.91
CA LEU A 122 13.72 -12.99 11.24
C LEU A 122 15.14 -13.53 11.16
N SER A 123 15.33 -14.79 11.56
CA SER A 123 16.50 -15.56 11.16
C SER A 123 16.47 -15.84 9.65
N GLU A 124 17.60 -16.27 9.09
CA GLU A 124 17.69 -16.68 7.69
C GLU A 124 16.74 -17.86 7.38
N GLU A 125 16.67 -18.86 8.26
CA GLU A 125 15.74 -19.98 8.13
C GLU A 125 14.27 -19.52 8.14
N GLN A 126 13.92 -18.63 9.08
CA GLN A 126 12.57 -18.06 9.16
C GLN A 126 12.23 -17.25 7.91
N LEU A 127 13.18 -16.50 7.34
CA LEU A 127 13.00 -15.77 6.10
C LEU A 127 12.75 -16.70 4.91
N ILE A 128 13.52 -17.78 4.79
CA ILE A 128 13.37 -18.77 3.71
C ILE A 128 11.99 -19.44 3.79
N ASP A 129 11.56 -19.82 4.98
CA ASP A 129 10.23 -20.40 5.21
C ASP A 129 9.12 -19.39 4.95
N LEU A 130 9.35 -18.13 5.30
CA LEU A 130 8.43 -17.04 5.00
C LEU A 130 8.25 -16.88 3.49
N ILE A 131 9.35 -16.76 2.73
CA ILE A 131 9.34 -16.66 1.26
C ILE A 131 8.54 -17.79 0.62
N LYS A 132 8.79 -19.03 1.06
CA LYS A 132 8.07 -20.22 0.57
C LYS A 132 6.55 -20.14 0.83
N ASN A 133 6.15 -19.48 1.92
CA ASN A 133 4.76 -19.39 2.34
C ASN A 133 4.03 -18.12 1.86
N ILE A 134 4.72 -17.13 1.27
CA ILE A 134 4.07 -15.91 0.74
C ILE A 134 2.89 -16.26 -0.19
N PRO A 135 3.01 -17.21 -1.15
CA PRO A 135 1.87 -17.53 -2.03
C PRO A 135 0.64 -18.08 -1.29
N LYS A 136 0.84 -18.69 -0.11
CA LYS A 136 -0.24 -19.26 0.71
C LYS A 136 -0.75 -18.30 1.77
N SER A 137 0.06 -17.32 2.17
CA SER A 137 -0.17 -16.39 3.26
C SER A 137 0.36 -14.98 2.91
N PRO A 138 -0.17 -14.36 1.84
CA PRO A 138 0.28 -13.04 1.43
C PRO A 138 0.00 -12.03 2.53
N LEU A 139 0.92 -11.06 2.68
CA LEU A 139 0.85 -10.00 3.69
C LEU A 139 0.73 -10.49 5.15
N LEU A 140 0.93 -11.79 5.40
CA LEU A 140 0.71 -12.44 6.70
C LEU A 140 -0.69 -12.16 7.28
N ALA A 141 -1.69 -12.08 6.40
CA ALA A 141 -3.06 -11.77 6.79
C ALA A 141 -3.61 -12.77 7.82
N GLY A 142 -4.15 -12.23 8.92
CA GLY A 142 -4.71 -13.01 10.02
C GLY A 142 -3.72 -13.33 11.14
N GLU A 143 -2.43 -13.01 10.99
CA GLU A 143 -1.49 -13.07 12.10
C GLU A 143 -1.73 -11.93 13.10
N LYS A 144 -1.53 -12.24 14.38
CA LYS A 144 -1.66 -11.27 15.47
C LYS A 144 -0.69 -10.10 15.26
N ASP A 145 -1.19 -8.89 15.52
CA ASP A 145 -0.42 -7.64 15.45
C ASP A 145 0.07 -7.29 14.02
N ILE A 146 -0.44 -7.93 12.96
CA ILE A 146 -0.10 -7.62 11.57
C ILE A 146 -1.27 -6.91 10.88
N ARG A 147 -0.98 -5.75 10.29
CA ARG A 147 -1.94 -4.90 9.58
C ARG A 147 -1.28 -4.33 8.33
N MET A 148 -1.09 -5.16 7.30
CA MET A 148 -0.41 -4.77 6.06
C MET A 148 -1.35 -4.82 4.87
N SER A 149 -1.33 -3.79 4.03
CA SER A 149 -2.08 -3.71 2.79
C SER A 149 -1.15 -3.26 1.65
N LEU A 150 -1.09 -4.03 0.58
CA LEU A 150 -0.41 -3.64 -0.65
C LEU A 150 -1.28 -4.02 -1.85
N ALA A 151 -1.49 -3.06 -2.75
CA ALA A 151 -2.29 -3.22 -3.96
C ALA A 151 -1.67 -4.21 -4.96
N GLY A 152 -2.48 -4.63 -5.94
CA GLY A 152 -2.09 -5.52 -7.02
C GLY A 152 -2.48 -6.99 -6.83
N ALA A 153 -2.40 -7.72 -7.93
CA ALA A 153 -2.86 -9.11 -8.06
C ALA A 153 -1.79 -10.19 -7.84
N GLN A 154 -0.51 -9.80 -7.70
CA GLN A 154 0.59 -10.73 -7.42
C GLN A 154 0.82 -10.84 -5.92
N GLU A 155 1.10 -12.05 -5.43
CA GLU A 155 1.46 -12.29 -4.04
C GLU A 155 2.73 -11.52 -3.69
N LYS A 156 2.73 -10.88 -2.53
CA LYS A 156 3.87 -10.09 -2.05
C LYS A 156 3.82 -9.95 -0.53
N LEU A 157 4.95 -9.53 0.03
CA LEU A 157 5.07 -9.26 1.46
C LEU A 157 5.90 -8.01 1.70
N ALA A 158 5.41 -7.10 2.54
CA ALA A 158 6.18 -5.95 3.00
C ALA A 158 6.98 -6.34 4.24
N LEU A 159 8.27 -6.00 4.29
CA LEU A 159 9.14 -6.22 5.44
C LEU A 159 9.96 -4.97 5.75
N PHE A 160 10.55 -4.95 6.94
CA PHE A 160 11.55 -3.96 7.33
C PHE A 160 12.94 -4.58 7.32
N TYR A 161 13.84 -4.01 6.55
CA TYR A 161 15.22 -4.46 6.38
C TYR A 161 16.17 -3.40 6.93
N LYS A 162 16.96 -3.75 7.95
CA LYS A 162 17.98 -2.89 8.56
C LYS A 162 19.16 -3.76 9.02
N ASN A 163 20.38 -3.29 8.81
CA ASN A 163 21.62 -3.97 9.22
C ASN A 163 21.69 -5.44 8.79
N SER A 164 21.33 -5.72 7.54
CA SER A 164 21.30 -7.06 6.95
C SER A 164 20.27 -8.03 7.55
N ILE A 165 19.37 -7.57 8.41
CA ILE A 165 18.34 -8.38 9.05
C ILE A 165 16.96 -7.95 8.56
N PHE A 166 16.13 -8.94 8.22
CA PHE A 166 14.71 -8.74 7.91
C PHE A 166 13.86 -8.80 9.17
N HIS A 167 12.83 -7.97 9.22
CA HIS A 167 11.89 -7.90 10.33
C HIS A 167 10.46 -7.78 9.79
N ILE A 168 9.52 -8.37 10.53
CA ILE A 168 8.09 -8.19 10.31
C ILE A 168 7.66 -6.93 11.07
N PRO A 169 7.10 -5.91 10.38
CA PRO A 169 6.52 -4.76 11.06
C PRO A 169 5.24 -5.15 11.81
N LEU A 170 5.10 -4.67 13.04
CA LEU A 170 3.94 -4.93 13.89
C LEU A 170 3.11 -3.66 14.10
N ASN A 171 1.79 -3.82 14.27
CA ASN A 171 0.83 -2.78 14.63
C ASN A 171 0.87 -1.50 13.77
N GLY A 172 1.16 -1.67 12.47
CA GLY A 172 1.26 -0.55 11.54
C GLY A 172 2.62 0.17 11.58
N ALA A 173 3.66 -0.45 12.12
CA ALA A 173 5.03 -0.01 11.87
C ALA A 173 5.32 -0.02 10.36
N PRO A 174 6.07 0.95 9.83
CA PRO A 174 6.38 1.02 8.41
C PRO A 174 7.37 -0.07 7.98
N SER A 175 7.09 -0.65 6.82
CA SER A 175 8.02 -1.49 6.05
C SER A 175 8.92 -0.62 5.16
N ASN A 176 10.03 -1.15 4.64
CA ASN A 176 10.90 -0.46 3.67
C ASN A 176 11.27 -1.28 2.44
N CYS A 177 10.85 -2.54 2.38
CA CYS A 177 11.04 -3.39 1.21
C CYS A 177 9.82 -4.25 0.95
N ILE A 178 9.65 -4.63 -0.30
CA ILE A 178 8.64 -5.58 -0.75
C ILE A 178 9.37 -6.82 -1.28
N LEU A 179 8.94 -7.99 -0.82
CA LEU A 179 9.37 -9.29 -1.35
C LEU A 179 8.30 -9.82 -2.31
N LYS A 180 8.72 -10.16 -3.53
CA LYS A 180 7.87 -10.77 -4.55
C LYS A 180 8.37 -12.19 -4.83
N PRO A 181 7.66 -13.25 -4.42
CA PRO A 181 8.01 -14.62 -4.78
C PRO A 181 7.78 -14.87 -6.28
N GLY A 182 8.29 -16.00 -6.77
CA GLY A 182 7.97 -16.49 -8.11
C GLY A 182 6.47 -16.70 -8.30
N ILE A 183 5.96 -16.29 -9.45
CA ILE A 183 4.55 -16.41 -9.84
C ILE A 183 4.29 -17.86 -10.27
N ALA A 184 3.21 -18.45 -9.76
CA ALA A 184 2.79 -19.79 -10.16
C ALA A 184 2.58 -19.87 -11.69
N ASN A 185 3.07 -20.95 -12.31
CA ASN A 185 3.04 -21.20 -13.76
C ASN A 185 3.91 -20.26 -14.63
N PHE A 186 4.68 -19.35 -14.04
CA PHE A 186 5.64 -18.52 -14.76
C PHE A 186 7.06 -18.75 -14.23
N ASN A 187 7.74 -19.70 -14.86
CA ASN A 187 9.13 -20.04 -14.55
C ASN A 187 10.01 -18.79 -14.71
N TYR A 188 10.97 -18.65 -13.80
CA TYR A 188 11.95 -17.57 -13.79
C TYR A 188 11.35 -16.15 -13.71
N SER A 189 10.15 -16.00 -13.15
CA SER A 189 9.48 -14.68 -13.00
C SER A 189 10.28 -13.72 -12.11
N VAL A 190 10.96 -14.22 -11.07
CA VAL A 190 11.86 -13.43 -10.21
C VAL A 190 13.05 -12.91 -11.01
N GLU A 191 13.71 -13.79 -11.76
CA GLU A 191 14.88 -13.49 -12.58
C GLU A 191 14.52 -12.56 -13.74
N ASN A 192 13.34 -12.73 -14.33
CA ASN A 192 12.83 -11.85 -15.38
C ASN A 192 12.65 -10.42 -14.86
N GLU A 193 11.93 -10.24 -13.75
CA GLU A 193 11.72 -8.92 -13.17
C GLU A 193 13.06 -8.31 -12.73
N TYR A 194 13.95 -9.10 -12.10
CA TYR A 194 15.30 -8.66 -11.77
C TYR A 194 16.07 -8.17 -13.00
N PHE A 195 16.10 -8.95 -14.08
CA PHE A 195 16.78 -8.58 -15.33
C PHE A 195 16.21 -7.27 -15.91
N CYS A 196 14.89 -7.15 -15.99
CA CYS A 196 14.24 -5.94 -16.52
C CYS A 196 14.60 -4.70 -15.69
N MET A 197 14.61 -4.83 -14.36
CA MET A 197 14.97 -3.74 -13.45
C MET A 197 16.45 -3.35 -13.58
N MET A 198 17.34 -4.32 -13.67
CA MET A 198 18.77 -4.06 -13.89
C MET A 198 19.05 -3.41 -15.24
N LEU A 199 18.34 -3.84 -16.30
CA LEU A 199 18.42 -3.25 -17.63
C LEU A 199 17.86 -1.81 -17.66
N ALA A 200 16.71 -1.58 -17.02
CA ALA A 200 16.14 -0.23 -16.91
C ALA A 200 17.12 0.72 -16.20
N GLY A 201 17.72 0.27 -15.09
CA GLY A 201 18.76 1.03 -14.39
C GLY A 201 20.00 1.31 -15.23
N SER A 202 20.48 0.35 -16.03
CA SER A 202 21.64 0.57 -16.92
C SER A 202 21.34 1.52 -18.07
N LEU A 203 20.06 1.68 -18.43
CA LEU A 203 19.56 2.69 -19.38
C LEU A 203 19.23 4.04 -18.71
N ASN A 204 19.57 4.23 -17.43
CA ASN A 204 19.27 5.42 -16.62
C ASN A 204 17.77 5.71 -16.44
N ILE A 205 16.91 4.68 -16.55
CA ILE A 205 15.51 4.79 -16.15
C ILE A 205 15.45 4.73 -14.62
N SER A 206 14.69 5.65 -14.01
CA SER A 206 14.54 5.70 -12.56
C SER A 206 13.75 4.49 -12.06
N VAL A 207 14.45 3.56 -11.41
CA VAL A 207 13.88 2.33 -10.84
C VAL A 207 14.37 2.13 -9.41
N PRO A 208 13.55 1.55 -8.51
CA PRO A 208 14.00 1.20 -7.17
C PRO A 208 15.12 0.16 -7.19
N PRO A 209 16.05 0.19 -6.21
CA PRO A 209 17.01 -0.88 -6.00
C PRO A 209 16.34 -2.26 -5.82
N VAL A 210 16.89 -3.26 -6.50
CA VAL A 210 16.42 -4.65 -6.42
C VAL A 210 17.55 -5.64 -6.17
N LYS A 211 17.21 -6.77 -5.54
CA LYS A 211 18.11 -7.93 -5.39
C LYS A 211 17.30 -9.22 -5.35
N ILE A 212 17.90 -10.32 -5.80
CA ILE A 212 17.33 -11.65 -5.56
C ILE A 212 17.79 -12.11 -4.19
N ILE A 213 16.87 -12.59 -3.37
CA ILE A 213 17.16 -13.18 -2.05
C ILE A 213 16.58 -14.58 -1.94
N GLY A 214 17.05 -15.35 -0.96
CA GLY A 214 16.65 -16.73 -0.71
C GLY A 214 17.62 -17.73 -1.35
N GLU A 215 17.19 -18.99 -1.42
CA GLU A 215 18.06 -20.09 -1.85
C GLU A 215 17.36 -21.05 -2.82
N LYS A 216 18.09 -21.51 -3.83
CA LYS A 216 17.63 -22.52 -4.80
C LYS A 216 16.28 -22.15 -5.44
N ASN A 217 15.23 -22.93 -5.16
CA ASN A 217 13.87 -22.73 -5.67
C ASN A 217 12.97 -21.94 -4.70
N LYS A 218 13.56 -21.31 -3.67
CA LYS A 218 12.88 -20.49 -2.66
C LYS A 218 13.38 -19.05 -2.74
N THR A 219 13.30 -18.47 -3.93
CA THR A 219 13.77 -17.11 -4.19
C THR A 219 12.62 -16.11 -4.18
N ALA A 220 12.94 -14.86 -3.84
CA ALA A 220 12.07 -13.72 -4.01
C ALA A 220 12.86 -12.53 -4.53
N LEU A 221 12.19 -11.67 -5.29
CA LEU A 221 12.71 -10.35 -5.62
C LEU A 221 12.49 -9.43 -4.43
N PHE A 222 13.58 -8.93 -3.86
CA PHE A 222 13.55 -7.78 -2.97
C PHE A 222 13.47 -6.52 -3.82
N VAL A 223 12.53 -5.64 -3.47
CA VAL A 223 12.39 -4.31 -4.05
C VAL A 223 12.40 -3.28 -2.91
N GLN A 224 13.35 -2.35 -2.94
CA GLN A 224 13.36 -1.21 -2.00
C GLN A 224 12.14 -0.33 -2.26
N ARG A 225 11.37 -0.03 -1.21
CA ARG A 225 10.23 0.87 -1.33
C ARG A 225 10.71 2.31 -1.57
N TYR A 226 10.16 2.96 -2.60
CA TYR A 226 10.48 4.36 -2.92
C TYR A 226 9.57 5.35 -2.17
N ASP A 227 8.47 4.88 -1.58
CA ASP A 227 7.60 5.66 -0.71
C ASP A 227 8.04 5.63 0.76
N ARG A 228 9.30 5.25 0.99
CA ARG A 228 9.91 5.09 2.30
C ARG A 228 11.36 5.55 2.22
N PHE A 229 11.81 6.34 3.19
CA PHE A 229 13.22 6.69 3.31
C PHE A 229 13.65 6.76 4.77
N PHE A 230 14.94 6.61 5.02
CA PHE A 230 15.50 6.82 6.35
C PHE A 230 15.84 8.30 6.54
N ASP A 231 15.29 8.91 7.59
CA ASP A 231 15.80 10.15 8.16
C ASP A 231 16.47 9.81 9.49
N LYS A 232 17.80 9.92 9.51
CA LYS A 232 18.65 9.41 10.58
C LYS A 232 18.39 7.91 10.82
N ASP A 233 17.84 7.56 11.97
CA ASP A 233 17.51 6.18 12.35
C ASP A 233 16.03 5.83 12.20
N ALA A 234 15.18 6.81 11.90
CA ALA A 234 13.76 6.64 11.76
C ALA A 234 13.37 6.51 10.28
N ILE A 235 12.40 5.66 10.02
CA ILE A 235 11.82 5.50 8.69
C ILE A 235 10.64 6.45 8.55
N VAL A 236 10.69 7.26 7.49
CA VAL A 236 9.68 8.24 7.14
C VAL A 236 8.87 7.69 5.97
N ARG A 237 7.55 7.86 6.04
CA ARG A 237 6.66 7.54 4.92
C ARG A 237 6.53 8.75 4.00
N LEU A 238 6.66 8.50 2.71
CA LEU A 238 6.36 9.47 1.66
C LEU A 238 4.96 9.18 1.11
N HIS A 239 4.13 10.21 0.97
CA HIS A 239 2.80 10.01 0.41
C HIS A 239 2.89 9.70 -1.08
N GLN A 240 2.03 8.81 -1.54
CA GLN A 240 1.93 8.43 -2.94
C GLN A 240 0.51 8.00 -3.27
N GLU A 241 0.18 8.00 -4.54
CA GLU A 241 -1.01 7.39 -5.11
C GLU A 241 -0.70 6.84 -6.51
N ASP A 242 -1.50 5.90 -6.98
CA ASP A 242 -1.45 5.45 -8.38
C ASP A 242 -2.37 6.27 -9.29
N PHE A 243 -2.33 6.01 -10.60
CA PHE A 243 -3.17 6.72 -11.57
C PHE A 243 -4.67 6.43 -11.42
N CYS A 244 -5.06 5.23 -10.95
CA CYS A 244 -6.47 4.96 -10.67
C CYS A 244 -6.97 5.84 -9.53
N GLN A 245 -6.21 5.90 -8.43
CA GLN A 245 -6.49 6.76 -7.29
C GLN A 245 -6.54 8.24 -7.69
N ALA A 246 -5.51 8.72 -8.41
CA ALA A 246 -5.42 10.11 -8.82
C ALA A 246 -6.57 10.54 -9.74
N MET A 247 -7.04 9.64 -10.61
CA MET A 247 -8.18 9.89 -11.50
C MET A 247 -9.54 9.56 -10.85
N GLY A 248 -9.57 9.02 -9.63
CA GLY A 248 -10.80 8.63 -8.95
C GLY A 248 -11.50 7.43 -9.60
N LEU A 249 -10.72 6.48 -10.11
CA LEU A 249 -11.19 5.25 -10.75
C LEU A 249 -11.06 4.05 -9.79
N PRO A 250 -12.01 3.10 -9.80
CA PRO A 250 -11.89 1.84 -9.06
C PRO A 250 -10.80 0.94 -9.65
N HIS A 251 -10.25 0.04 -8.83
CA HIS A 251 -9.21 -0.92 -9.22
C HIS A 251 -9.58 -1.79 -10.43
N ASP A 252 -10.87 -2.08 -10.63
CA ASP A 252 -11.37 -2.86 -11.76
C ASP A 252 -11.24 -2.14 -13.11
N LEU A 253 -11.06 -0.80 -13.12
CA LEU A 253 -10.87 0.01 -14.32
C LEU A 253 -9.40 0.38 -14.55
N LYS A 254 -8.46 -0.47 -14.12
CA LYS A 254 -7.02 -0.23 -14.33
C LYS A 254 -6.56 -0.42 -15.79
N TYR A 255 -7.23 -1.29 -16.55
CA TYR A 255 -6.83 -1.60 -17.92
C TYR A 255 -7.63 -0.77 -18.92
N GLN A 256 -6.93 -0.19 -19.90
CA GLN A 256 -7.57 0.57 -20.98
C GLN A 256 -8.61 -0.25 -21.76
N ALA A 257 -8.37 -1.55 -21.93
CA ALA A 257 -9.30 -2.46 -22.59
C ALA A 257 -10.66 -2.56 -21.88
N ASP A 258 -10.67 -2.36 -20.56
CA ASP A 258 -11.86 -2.42 -19.70
C ASP A 258 -12.47 -1.02 -19.46
N GLY A 259 -12.00 0.01 -20.18
CA GLY A 259 -12.44 1.40 -20.03
C GLY A 259 -11.59 2.24 -19.07
N GLY A 260 -10.44 1.71 -18.64
CA GLY A 260 -9.44 2.43 -17.84
C GLY A 260 -8.64 3.48 -18.62
N PRO A 261 -7.72 4.18 -17.94
CA PRO A 261 -6.96 5.27 -18.56
C PRO A 261 -5.94 4.75 -19.57
N GLY A 262 -5.87 5.40 -20.73
CA GLY A 262 -4.81 5.19 -21.71
C GLY A 262 -3.63 6.13 -21.48
N LEU A 263 -2.63 6.05 -22.36
CA LEU A 263 -1.46 6.93 -22.31
C LEU A 263 -1.86 8.41 -22.34
N LYS A 264 -2.85 8.80 -23.15
CA LYS A 264 -3.29 10.20 -23.27
C LYS A 264 -3.76 10.77 -21.93
N GLU A 265 -4.59 10.01 -21.21
CA GLU A 265 -5.12 10.40 -19.89
C GLU A 265 -3.99 10.46 -18.85
N CYS A 266 -3.09 9.47 -18.84
CA CYS A 266 -1.94 9.45 -17.94
C CYS A 266 -1.01 10.66 -18.16
N PHE A 267 -0.69 10.99 -19.42
CA PHE A 267 0.13 12.17 -19.75
C PHE A 267 -0.57 13.48 -19.38
N ALA A 268 -1.89 13.57 -19.55
CA ALA A 268 -2.64 14.75 -19.13
C ALA A 268 -2.60 14.95 -17.60
N LEU A 269 -2.69 13.87 -16.84
CA LEU A 269 -2.56 13.91 -15.38
C LEU A 269 -1.17 14.39 -14.95
N VAL A 270 -0.10 13.79 -15.49
CA VAL A 270 1.28 14.22 -15.19
C VAL A 270 1.49 15.68 -15.57
N ARG A 271 0.98 16.11 -16.73
CA ARG A 271 1.07 17.50 -17.19
C ARG A 271 0.46 18.51 -16.20
N ASN A 272 -0.67 18.15 -15.59
CA ASN A 272 -1.44 19.06 -14.77
C ASN A 272 -1.02 19.06 -13.29
N TYR A 273 -0.44 17.96 -12.80
CA TYR A 273 -0.21 17.76 -11.36
C TYR A 273 1.24 17.45 -10.97
N SER A 274 2.13 17.10 -11.91
CA SER A 274 3.55 16.95 -11.57
C SER A 274 4.18 18.30 -11.25
N ALA A 275 5.09 18.33 -10.28
CA ALA A 275 5.95 19.48 -10.01
C ALA A 275 6.99 19.72 -11.11
N ASN A 276 7.32 18.70 -11.92
CA ASN A 276 8.20 18.82 -13.07
C ASN A 276 7.68 18.04 -14.29
N PRO A 277 6.61 18.52 -14.94
CA PRO A 277 5.99 17.80 -16.04
C PRO A 277 6.91 17.55 -17.24
N ILE A 278 7.89 18.41 -17.50
CA ILE A 278 8.80 18.26 -18.63
C ILE A 278 9.71 17.04 -18.45
N LYS A 279 10.13 16.78 -17.21
CA LYS A 279 10.98 15.63 -16.89
C LYS A 279 10.18 14.33 -16.79
N ASP A 280 8.93 14.41 -16.33
CA ASP A 280 8.10 13.25 -16.01
C ASP A 280 7.24 12.76 -17.21
N MET A 281 7.21 13.52 -18.32
CA MET A 281 6.60 13.14 -19.60
C MET A 281 7.60 12.47 -20.55
#